data_AF-A0A7S4IMQ7-F1
#
_entry.id   AF-A0A7S4IMQ7-F1
#
_cell.length_a   1.000
_cell.length_b   1.000
_cell.length_c   1.000
_cell.angle_alpha   90.00
_cell.angle_beta   90.00
_cell.angle_gamma   90.00
#
_symmetry.space_group_name_H-M   'P 1'
#
loop_
_entity.id
_entity.type
_entity.pdbx_description
1 polymer ?
#
loop_
_entity_poly.entity_id
_entity_poly.type
_entity_poly.pdbx_seq_one_letter_code
_entity_poly.pdbx_strand_id
1 'polypeptide(L)'
;EPEVLYRLALKADIPEDAWRTRLQWTGAFVGDQTTNKFISLLTAGQLASAALTMFEGKTDVMLLSFTVESMREEADLKVKFEAAEAESGGTGAFAHVYGGVIPYACLYSAPALLALEDGKHVFPLTGAAAVAAGMLVSEKEAYESDAGTDDGLEPFNQHKFDEDD
;
A
#
# COMPACT_ATOMS: atom_id res chain seq x y z
N GLU A 1 6.82 4.76 -15.83
CA GLU A 1 7.29 3.78 -14.83
C GLU A 1 6.19 3.60 -13.79
N PRO A 2 6.06 2.44 -13.11
CA PRO A 2 5.07 2.28 -12.05
C PRO A 2 5.39 3.22 -10.89
N GLU A 3 4.35 3.84 -10.32
CA GLU A 3 4.45 4.73 -9.15
C GLU A 3 4.66 3.94 -7.86
N VAL A 4 4.01 2.78 -7.77
CA VAL A 4 4.05 1.89 -6.61
C VAL A 4 4.57 0.52 -7.03
N LEU A 5 5.48 -0.01 -6.22
CA LEU A 5 6.04 -1.35 -6.33
C LEU A 5 5.69 -2.17 -5.09
N TYR A 6 5.65 -3.48 -5.24
CA TYR A 6 5.09 -4.36 -4.22
C TYR A 6 6.06 -5.44 -3.77
N ARG A 7 5.89 -5.91 -2.54
CA ARG A 7 6.57 -7.10 -2.01
C ARG A 7 5.58 -7.97 -1.26
N LEU A 8 5.73 -9.29 -1.45
CA LEU A 8 5.09 -10.29 -0.62
C LEU A 8 6.08 -10.77 0.44
N ALA A 9 5.61 -10.86 1.67
CA ALA A 9 6.38 -11.37 2.81
C ALA A 9 5.47 -12.15 3.77
N LEU A 10 6.05 -12.99 4.61
CA LEU A 10 5.29 -13.60 5.69
C LEU A 10 5.07 -12.56 6.80
N LYS A 11 3.94 -12.65 7.50
CA LYS A 11 3.59 -11.78 8.62
C LYS A 11 4.69 -11.77 9.69
N ALA A 12 5.31 -12.93 9.94
CA ALA A 12 6.37 -13.06 10.93
C ALA A 12 7.63 -12.23 10.59
N ASP A 13 7.83 -11.89 9.31
CA ASP A 13 8.99 -11.11 8.85
C ASP A 13 8.74 -9.59 8.93
N ILE A 14 7.50 -9.16 9.21
CA ILE A 14 7.10 -7.76 9.22
C ILE A 14 6.76 -7.34 10.66
N PRO A 15 7.43 -6.32 11.22
CA PRO A 15 7.08 -5.78 12.53
C PRO A 15 5.63 -5.29 12.56
N GLU A 16 4.89 -5.62 13.62
CA GLU A 16 3.47 -5.25 13.75
C GLU A 16 3.26 -3.73 13.75
N ASP A 17 4.25 -2.97 14.20
CA ASP A 17 4.20 -1.52 14.25
C ASP A 17 4.87 -0.83 13.05
N ALA A 18 5.30 -1.58 12.02
CA ALA A 18 6.02 -1.05 10.86
C ALA A 18 5.32 0.14 10.20
N TRP A 19 3.98 0.12 10.10
CA TRP A 19 3.22 1.26 9.58
C TRP A 19 3.11 2.44 10.54
N ARG A 20 2.91 2.13 11.83
CA ARG A 20 2.70 3.13 12.89
C ARG A 20 3.96 3.94 13.16
N THR A 21 5.12 3.30 13.12
CA THR A 21 6.43 3.90 13.40
C THR A 21 7.19 4.31 12.14
N ARG A 22 6.61 4.14 10.94
CA ARG A 22 7.32 4.33 9.67
C ARG A 22 8.03 5.68 9.52
N LEU A 23 7.42 6.77 10.00
CA LEU A 23 7.97 8.13 9.89
C LEU A 23 9.09 8.41 10.90
N GLN A 24 9.43 7.46 11.77
CA GLN A 24 10.56 7.56 12.68
C GLN A 24 11.88 7.17 12.01
N TRP A 25 11.85 6.59 10.80
CA TRP A 25 13.06 6.19 10.06
C TRP A 25 13.95 5.18 10.80
N THR A 26 13.38 4.43 11.74
CA THR A 26 14.11 3.48 12.59
C THR A 26 13.98 2.03 12.13
N GLY A 27 13.03 1.73 11.23
CA GLY A 27 12.75 0.39 10.73
C GLY A 27 12.85 0.31 9.20
N ALA A 28 13.22 -0.87 8.71
CA ALA A 28 13.32 -1.14 7.28
C ALA A 28 12.96 -2.59 6.96
N PHE A 29 12.45 -2.81 5.75
CA PHE A 29 12.34 -4.13 5.17
C PHE A 29 13.73 -4.59 4.71
N VAL A 30 14.19 -5.70 5.30
CA VAL A 30 15.40 -6.40 4.90
C VAL A 30 14.95 -7.60 4.07
N GLY A 31 15.09 -7.50 2.74
CA GLY A 31 14.82 -8.65 1.87
C GLY A 31 15.82 -9.78 2.08
N ASP A 32 15.64 -10.89 1.37
CA ASP A 32 16.63 -11.97 1.38
C ASP A 32 17.91 -11.56 0.64
N GLN A 33 18.84 -10.99 1.40
CA GLN A 33 20.15 -10.52 0.95
C GLN A 33 21.14 -11.67 0.73
N THR A 34 20.81 -12.91 1.11
CA THR A 34 21.76 -14.02 1.03
C THR A 34 21.99 -14.47 -0.40
N THR A 35 20.98 -14.29 -1.26
CA THR A 35 21.00 -14.74 -2.65
C THR A 35 21.34 -13.59 -3.61
N ASN A 36 20.84 -12.39 -3.35
CA ASN A 36 20.94 -11.25 -4.26
C ASN A 36 21.45 -9.98 -3.55
N LYS A 37 22.25 -9.17 -4.26
CA LYS A 37 22.71 -7.85 -3.79
C LYS A 37 21.64 -6.74 -3.89
N PHE A 38 20.40 -7.11 -4.17
CA PHE A 38 19.27 -6.22 -4.39
C PHE A 38 18.00 -6.84 -3.82
N ILE A 39 17.00 -6.00 -3.57
CA ILE A 39 15.66 -6.43 -3.20
C ILE A 39 14.77 -6.37 -4.44
N SER A 40 14.21 -7.51 -4.82
CA SER A 40 13.26 -7.60 -5.93
C SER A 40 11.87 -7.19 -5.48
N LEU A 41 11.32 -6.17 -6.14
CA LEU A 41 9.94 -5.75 -6.02
C LEU A 41 9.15 -6.11 -7.28
N LEU A 42 7.87 -6.31 -7.08
CA LEU A 42 6.89 -6.73 -8.08
C LEU A 42 6.12 -5.52 -8.58
N THR A 43 5.75 -5.54 -9.85
CA THR A 43 4.68 -4.69 -10.38
C THR A 43 3.32 -5.30 -10.04
N ALA A 44 2.24 -4.52 -10.14
CA ALA A 44 0.88 -5.02 -9.88
C ALA A 44 0.53 -6.26 -10.73
N GLY A 45 0.97 -6.30 -12.00
CA GLY A 45 0.73 -7.43 -12.90
C GLY A 45 1.49 -8.72 -12.53
N GLN A 46 2.54 -8.63 -11.71
CA GLN A 46 3.35 -9.78 -11.29
C GLN A 46 2.87 -10.40 -9.97
N LEU A 47 2.02 -9.70 -9.20
CA LEU A 47 1.59 -10.09 -7.86
C LEU A 47 0.92 -11.47 -7.81
N ALA A 48 -0.08 -11.71 -8.67
CA ALA A 48 -0.85 -12.95 -8.64
C ALA A 48 0.02 -14.18 -8.92
N SER A 49 0.89 -14.09 -9.93
CA SER A 49 1.83 -15.15 -10.28
C SER A 49 2.86 -15.38 -9.17
N ALA A 50 3.36 -14.31 -8.55
CA ALA A 50 4.32 -14.40 -7.45
C ALA A 50 3.70 -15.07 -6.21
N ALA A 51 2.50 -14.66 -5.82
CA ALA A 51 1.78 -15.25 -4.69
C ALA A 51 1.52 -16.74 -4.90
N LEU A 52 1.04 -17.12 -6.09
CA LEU A 52 0.81 -18.52 -6.42
C LEU A 52 2.11 -19.34 -6.39
N THR A 53 3.22 -18.80 -6.89
CA THR A 53 4.48 -19.57 -7.01
C THR A 53 5.22 -19.70 -5.67
N MET A 54 5.22 -18.65 -4.85
CA MET A 54 6.06 -18.59 -3.63
C MET A 54 5.28 -18.88 -2.34
N PHE A 55 3.97 -18.63 -2.34
CA PHE A 55 3.17 -18.60 -1.13
C PHE A 55 1.89 -19.42 -1.22
N GLU A 56 1.79 -20.36 -2.17
CA GLU A 56 0.62 -21.24 -2.32
C GLU A 56 0.14 -21.82 -0.99
N GLY A 57 -1.15 -21.66 -0.70
CA GLY A 57 -1.78 -22.17 0.52
C GLY A 57 -1.41 -21.47 1.83
N LYS A 58 -0.52 -20.48 1.82
CA LYS A 58 -0.13 -19.75 3.04
C LYS A 58 -1.13 -18.65 3.36
N THR A 59 -1.58 -18.59 4.61
CA THR A 59 -2.59 -17.63 5.09
C THR A 59 -1.99 -16.42 5.79
N ASP A 60 -0.69 -16.44 6.04
CA ASP A 60 0.08 -15.42 6.76
C ASP A 60 0.87 -14.51 5.82
N VAL A 61 0.39 -14.33 4.59
CA VAL A 61 1.06 -13.52 3.56
C VAL A 61 0.63 -12.07 3.67
N MET A 62 1.59 -11.16 3.78
CA MET A 62 1.37 -9.72 3.75
C MET A 62 1.83 -9.11 2.42
N LEU A 63 1.06 -8.14 1.95
CA LEU A 63 1.41 -7.24 0.86
C LEU A 63 1.99 -5.94 1.43
N LEU A 64 3.21 -5.64 1.00
CA LEU A 64 3.86 -4.35 1.23
C LEU A 64 3.84 -3.56 -0.08
N SER A 65 3.57 -2.26 0.03
CA SER A 65 3.49 -1.34 -1.09
C SER A 65 4.47 -0.20 -0.84
N PHE A 66 5.38 0.07 -1.77
CA PHE A 66 6.41 1.10 -1.66
C PHE A 66 6.29 2.12 -2.80
N THR A 67 6.37 3.41 -2.48
CA THR A 67 6.43 4.47 -3.49
C THR A 67 7.81 4.54 -4.13
N VAL A 68 7.87 4.58 -5.46
CA VAL A 68 9.13 4.71 -6.18
C VAL A 68 9.78 6.07 -5.92
N GLU A 69 8.98 7.12 -5.78
CA GLU A 69 9.43 8.48 -5.45
C GLU A 69 10.14 8.49 -4.09
N SER A 70 9.49 8.10 -2.99
CA SER A 70 10.12 8.12 -1.67
C SER A 70 11.35 7.20 -1.60
N MET A 71 11.36 6.06 -2.30
CA MET A 71 12.55 5.23 -2.39
C MET A 71 13.72 5.96 -3.06
N ARG A 72 13.47 6.66 -4.18
CA ARG A 72 14.53 7.35 -4.95
C ARG A 72 14.96 8.66 -4.31
N GLU A 73 14.01 9.46 -3.88
CA GLU A 73 14.25 10.85 -3.48
C GLU A 73 14.53 11.00 -1.98
N GLU A 74 13.80 10.28 -1.13
CA GLU A 74 13.95 10.41 0.32
C GLU A 74 14.96 9.41 0.89
N ALA A 75 14.98 8.18 0.36
CA ALA A 75 15.86 7.12 0.83
C ALA A 75 17.13 6.92 -0.02
N ASP A 76 17.31 7.71 -1.10
CA ASP A 76 18.45 7.63 -2.03
C ASP A 76 18.72 6.21 -2.57
N LEU A 77 17.66 5.43 -2.78
CA LEU A 77 17.75 4.06 -3.28
C LEU A 77 17.77 4.03 -4.81
N LYS A 78 18.63 3.19 -5.35
CA LYS A 78 18.71 2.98 -6.81
C LYS A 78 17.73 1.89 -7.23
N VAL A 79 16.64 2.29 -7.89
CA VAL A 79 15.62 1.39 -8.43
C VAL A 79 15.82 1.21 -9.93
N LYS A 80 16.05 -0.03 -10.38
CA LYS A 80 16.21 -0.38 -11.80
C LYS A 80 15.22 -1.46 -12.23
N PHE A 81 14.80 -1.42 -13.49
CA PHE A 81 13.99 -2.47 -14.09
C PHE A 81 14.87 -3.34 -14.98
N GLU A 82 15.06 -4.59 -14.58
CA GLU A 82 15.96 -5.53 -15.26
C GLU A 82 15.23 -6.86 -15.49
N ALA A 83 15.64 -7.62 -16.51
CA ALA A 83 15.11 -8.96 -16.69
C ALA A 83 15.53 -9.82 -15.50
N ALA A 84 14.57 -10.46 -14.83
CA ALA A 84 14.90 -11.42 -13.80
C ALA A 84 15.35 -12.73 -14.46
N GLU A 85 16.53 -13.21 -14.09
CA GLU A 85 17.01 -14.52 -14.56
C GLU A 85 16.25 -15.69 -13.88
N ALA A 86 15.62 -15.47 -12.72
CA ALA A 86 14.87 -16.50 -11.97
C ALA A 86 13.89 -15.96 -10.90
N GLU A 87 13.08 -14.93 -11.18
CA GLU A 87 12.13 -14.41 -10.18
C GLU A 87 10.75 -15.06 -10.27
N SER A 88 10.18 -15.32 -9.10
CA SER A 88 8.84 -15.88 -8.96
C SER A 88 7.82 -14.74 -9.12
N GLY A 89 7.32 -14.54 -10.34
CA GLY A 89 6.36 -13.46 -10.63
C GLY A 89 5.85 -13.39 -12.06
N GLY A 90 6.26 -14.32 -12.92
CA GLY A 90 5.89 -14.35 -14.33
C GLY A 90 6.96 -13.72 -15.22
N THR A 91 6.54 -13.17 -16.36
CA THR A 91 7.43 -12.60 -17.37
C THR A 91 7.55 -11.08 -17.24
N GLY A 92 8.63 -10.52 -17.77
CA GLY A 92 8.86 -9.08 -17.81
C GLY A 92 10.02 -8.62 -16.92
N ALA A 93 10.24 -7.30 -16.90
CA ALA A 93 11.26 -6.70 -16.06
C ALA A 93 10.78 -6.63 -14.60
N PHE A 94 11.68 -6.95 -13.68
CA PHE A 94 11.46 -6.83 -12.25
C PHE A 94 12.17 -5.58 -11.74
N ALA A 95 11.59 -4.96 -10.70
CA ALA A 95 12.20 -3.81 -10.09
C ALA A 95 13.23 -4.27 -9.05
N HIS A 96 14.51 -4.02 -9.32
CA HIS A 96 15.60 -4.28 -8.40
C HIS A 96 15.96 -3.00 -7.65
N VAL A 97 15.89 -3.08 -6.32
CA VAL A 97 16.27 -1.99 -5.42
C VAL A 97 17.65 -2.29 -4.83
N TYR A 98 18.62 -1.43 -5.14
CA TYR A 98 19.99 -1.52 -4.63
C TYR A 98 20.16 -0.56 -3.46
N GLY A 99 20.85 -1.02 -2.40
CA GLY A 99 21.03 -0.26 -1.15
C GLY A 99 20.91 -1.10 0.12
N GLY A 100 20.58 -2.39 0.00
CA GLY A 100 20.58 -3.35 1.12
C GLY A 100 19.26 -3.44 1.87
N VAL A 101 18.57 -2.33 2.08
CA VAL A 101 17.29 -2.27 2.82
C VAL A 101 16.33 -1.26 2.19
N ILE A 102 15.03 -1.41 2.46
CA ILE A 102 14.02 -0.43 2.09
C ILE A 102 13.39 0.12 3.38
N PRO A 103 13.61 1.40 3.75
CA PRO A 103 13.01 1.98 4.94
C PRO A 103 11.48 1.85 4.92
N TYR A 104 10.86 1.54 6.07
CA TYR A 104 9.39 1.51 6.14
C TYR A 104 8.76 2.89 5.92
N ALA A 105 9.54 3.97 6.09
CA ALA A 105 9.14 5.32 5.70
C ALA A 105 8.65 5.39 4.24
N CYS A 106 9.18 4.55 3.35
CA CYS A 106 8.80 4.47 1.94
C CYS A 106 7.50 3.66 1.69
N LEU A 107 6.81 3.16 2.73
CA LEU A 107 5.54 2.47 2.57
C LEU A 107 4.46 3.44 2.06
N TYR A 108 3.83 3.07 0.96
CA TYR A 108 2.70 3.79 0.37
C TYR A 108 1.42 3.63 1.20
N SER A 109 1.20 2.43 1.72
CA SER A 109 0.01 2.05 2.49
C SER A 109 0.38 1.12 3.64
N ALA A 110 -0.52 0.98 4.61
CA ALA A 110 -0.35 -0.01 5.68
C ALA A 110 -0.15 -1.42 5.06
N PRO A 111 0.77 -2.25 5.59
CA PRO A 111 0.92 -3.62 5.16
C PRO A 111 -0.41 -4.37 5.30
N ALA A 112 -0.84 -5.03 4.23
CA ALA A 112 -2.14 -5.68 4.17
C ALA A 112 -1.97 -7.21 4.28
N LEU A 113 -2.62 -7.83 5.27
CA LEU A 113 -2.72 -9.29 5.32
C LEU A 113 -3.67 -9.77 4.22
N LEU A 114 -3.20 -10.67 3.36
CA LEU A 114 -3.98 -11.17 2.23
C LEU A 114 -4.93 -12.27 2.68
N ALA A 115 -6.21 -12.15 2.31
CA ALA A 115 -7.16 -13.23 2.47
C ALA A 115 -6.84 -14.36 1.47
N LEU A 116 -7.14 -15.59 1.85
CA LEU A 116 -7.02 -16.76 0.98
C LEU A 116 -8.42 -17.27 0.65
N GLU A 117 -8.81 -17.19 -0.62
CA GLU A 117 -10.09 -17.68 -1.14
C GLU A 117 -9.82 -18.71 -2.24
N ASP A 118 -10.42 -19.89 -2.14
CA ASP A 118 -10.21 -21.00 -3.08
C ASP A 118 -8.72 -21.32 -3.35
N GLY A 119 -7.88 -21.19 -2.33
CA GLY A 119 -6.43 -21.43 -2.41
C GLY A 119 -5.64 -20.32 -3.10
N LYS A 120 -6.27 -19.17 -3.41
CA LYS A 120 -5.63 -18.01 -4.06
C LYS A 120 -5.70 -16.78 -3.16
N HIS A 121 -4.64 -15.98 -3.17
CA HIS A 121 -4.61 -14.73 -2.44
C HIS A 121 -5.48 -13.68 -3.10
N VAL A 122 -6.36 -13.07 -2.30
CA VAL A 122 -7.17 -11.92 -2.70
C VAL A 122 -6.39 -10.65 -2.43
N PHE A 123 -6.06 -9.93 -3.48
CA PHE A 123 -5.35 -8.67 -3.38
C PHE A 123 -6.32 -7.52 -3.13
N PRO A 124 -6.00 -6.58 -2.22
CA PRO A 124 -6.72 -5.32 -2.14
C PRO A 124 -6.74 -4.64 -3.50
N LEU A 125 -7.79 -3.86 -3.78
CA LEU A 125 -7.79 -3.01 -4.96
C LEU A 125 -6.54 -2.11 -4.92
N THR A 126 -5.69 -2.20 -5.94
CA THR A 126 -4.45 -1.41 -6.04
C THR A 126 -4.54 -0.39 -7.17
N GLY A 127 -3.97 0.80 -6.99
CA GLY A 127 -3.84 1.81 -8.04
C GLY A 127 -5.16 2.35 -8.58
N ALA A 128 -5.28 2.50 -9.91
CA ALA A 128 -6.46 3.06 -10.57
C ALA A 128 -7.77 2.32 -10.27
N ALA A 129 -7.71 1.01 -9.98
CA ALA A 129 -8.88 0.23 -9.59
C ALA A 129 -9.41 0.59 -8.20
N ALA A 130 -8.54 1.02 -7.27
CA ALA A 130 -8.94 1.54 -5.97
C ALA A 130 -9.58 2.93 -6.10
N VAL A 131 -9.02 3.78 -6.96
CA VAL A 131 -9.57 5.12 -7.26
C VAL A 131 -10.94 5.00 -7.92
N ALA A 132 -11.11 4.12 -8.90
CA ALA A 132 -12.39 3.88 -9.57
C ALA A 132 -13.45 3.30 -8.61
N ALA A 133 -13.07 2.38 -7.71
CA ALA A 133 -13.98 1.86 -6.69
C ALA A 133 -14.34 2.92 -5.64
N GLY A 134 -13.40 3.80 -5.25
CA GLY A 134 -13.67 4.94 -4.37
C GLY A 134 -14.65 5.94 -4.97
N MET A 135 -14.58 6.21 -6.28
CA MET A 135 -15.57 7.04 -6.97
C MET A 135 -16.97 6.40 -6.98
N LEU A 136 -17.07 5.09 -7.19
CA LEU A 136 -18.35 4.36 -7.14
C LEU A 136 -18.98 4.33 -5.74
N VAL A 137 -18.17 4.36 -4.67
CA VAL A 137 -18.67 4.47 -3.30
C VAL A 137 -19.14 5.89 -3.00
N SER A 138 -18.42 6.92 -3.48
CA SER A 138 -18.84 8.32 -3.34
C SER A 138 -20.14 8.65 -4.07
N GLU A 139 -20.45 7.99 -5.19
CA GLU A 139 -21.76 8.14 -5.86
C GLU A 139 -22.91 7.46 -5.11
N LYS A 140 -22.62 6.48 -4.25
CA LYS A 140 -23.63 5.80 -3.43
C LYS A 140 -23.95 6.53 -2.13
N GLU A 141 -22.99 7.28 -1.58
CA GLU A 141 -23.22 8.11 -0.37
C GLU A 141 -23.79 9.51 -0.69
N ALA A 142 -23.76 9.95 -1.95
CA ALA A 142 -24.36 11.22 -2.37
C ALA A 142 -25.90 11.20 -2.45
N TYR A 143 -26.56 10.09 -2.07
CA TYR A 143 -28.03 9.97 -2.11
C TYR A 143 -28.70 9.74 -0.74
N GLU A 144 -28.01 9.99 0.37
CA GLU A 144 -28.65 10.06 1.71
C GLU A 144 -28.10 11.22 2.57
N SER A 145 -28.02 12.43 2.01
CA SER A 145 -27.86 13.65 2.83
C SER A 145 -28.87 14.73 2.46
N ASP A 146 -30.14 14.48 2.75
CA ASP A 146 -31.09 15.57 2.99
C ASP A 146 -32.16 15.22 4.04
N ALA A 147 -31.79 14.38 5.02
CA ALA A 147 -32.54 14.31 6.27
C ALA A 147 -31.98 15.39 7.20
N GLY A 148 -32.47 16.61 6.99
CA GLY A 148 -32.15 17.78 7.79
C GLY A 148 -32.27 17.50 9.28
N THR A 149 -31.22 17.81 10.03
CA THR A 149 -31.31 18.09 11.45
C THR A 149 -31.99 19.45 11.61
N ASP A 150 -33.30 19.49 11.36
CA ASP A 150 -34.18 20.53 11.88
C ASP A 150 -34.39 20.21 13.37
N ASP A 151 -33.52 20.76 14.20
CA ASP A 151 -33.59 20.66 15.67
C ASP A 151 -34.68 21.60 16.25
N GLY A 152 -35.49 22.24 15.39
CA GLY A 152 -36.53 23.18 15.78
C GLY A 152 -35.98 24.43 16.45
N LEU A 153 -34.67 24.67 16.40
CA LEU A 153 -34.05 25.88 16.93
C LEU A 153 -34.09 26.97 15.87
N GLU A 154 -34.37 28.19 16.31
CA GLU A 154 -34.24 29.35 15.44
C GLU A 154 -32.78 29.44 14.94
N PRO A 155 -32.57 29.70 13.63
CA PRO A 155 -31.25 29.92 13.08
C PRO A 155 -30.50 30.97 13.91
N PHE A 156 -29.29 30.63 14.35
CA PHE A 156 -28.45 31.54 15.12
C PHE A 156 -28.24 32.85 14.34
N ASN A 157 -28.84 33.94 14.84
CA ASN A 157 -28.71 35.26 14.24
C ASN A 157 -27.71 36.08 15.06
N GLN A 158 -26.47 36.15 14.57
CA GLN A 158 -25.37 36.89 15.21
C GLN A 158 -25.71 38.38 15.43
N HIS A 159 -26.52 38.99 14.56
CA HIS A 159 -26.89 40.41 14.67
C HIS A 159 -27.82 40.73 15.84
N LYS A 160 -28.42 39.72 16.47
CA LYS A 160 -29.28 39.91 17.66
C LYS A 160 -28.48 39.96 18.96
N PHE A 161 -27.22 39.50 18.95
CA PHE A 161 -26.39 39.34 20.16
C PHE A 161 -25.40 40.48 20.39
N ASP A 162 -25.18 41.34 19.39
CA ASP A 162 -24.25 42.50 19.47
C ASP A 162 -24.93 43.79 20.01
N GLU A 163 -26.18 43.73 20.50
CA GLU A 163 -26.88 44.91 21.08
C GLU A 163 -26.94 44.91 22.63
N ASP A 164 -26.27 43.97 23.31
CA ASP A 164 -26.18 43.91 24.78
C ASP A 164 -24.71 43.72 25.24
N ASP A 165 -23.82 44.67 24.91
CA ASP A 165 -22.69 45.11 25.77
C ASP A 165 -22.05 46.43 25.24
#